data_AF-A0A9Q9MJW1-F1
#
_entry.id   AF-A0A9Q9MJW1-F1
#
_cell.length_a   1.000
_cell.length_b   1.000
_cell.length_c   1.000
_cell.angle_alpha   90.00
_cell.angle_beta   90.00
_cell.angle_gamma   90.00
#
_symmetry.space_group_name_H-M   'P 1'
#
loop_
_entity.id
_entity.type
_entity.pdbx_description
1 polymer ?
#
loop_
_entity_poly.entity_id
_entity_poly.type
_entity_poly.pdbx_seq_one_letter_code
_entity_poly.pdbx_strand_id
1 'polypeptide(L)'
;MTDDLDGTLVLVADDQPDVARSICKPLEKAGARLRFVSDGEAALAAIVDRPLDLLLVDMKMPPDHWGGLWLLEKLQRGGWSIPAVALSGEGAAHQITRALRLGARDWVDKDNAGDELAERCAVAVGDQRADALNQASRQLPTPMAYRFDRYLRTTDPEKRFLEGLHVLESVFRFAATVGLAGTPPTILRRVRAQQLGAPSMGTWLNVCLALDELPNAGPDFKRLWAYLTPDRRSQQTLQHFVSVRNDIAHGRAAGNGEHDEGLDTLLRRFAHRALSAWRAEIAVPLSMIYDGERFAIEALKARGAGHPIPETLYTDLPLVSRAPVLTHPDHPPLPMEPWMATRMPGGPETAHCLLFDGAERTASGPAPDTPLRYSAANGDGAGATGPGTWASVLLWAAP
;
A
#
# COMPACT_ATOMS: atom_id res chain seq x y z
N MET A 1 3.85 26.82 10.61
CA MET A 1 4.34 26.29 9.32
C MET A 1 5.26 25.08 9.47
N THR A 2 5.62 24.67 10.70
CA THR A 2 6.57 23.57 10.99
C THR A 2 5.92 22.22 11.36
N ASP A 3 4.59 22.10 11.32
CA ASP A 3 3.87 20.83 11.60
C ASP A 3 3.93 19.80 10.46
N ASP A 4 4.44 20.17 9.29
CA ASP A 4 4.38 19.34 8.07
C ASP A 4 5.29 18.07 8.16
N LEU A 5 6.25 18.10 9.08
CA LEU A 5 7.20 17.00 9.29
C LEU A 5 6.81 16.05 10.43
N ASP A 6 5.78 16.32 11.23
CA ASP A 6 5.42 15.47 12.38
C ASP A 6 5.12 14.03 11.95
N GLY A 7 5.88 13.06 12.45
CA GLY A 7 5.73 11.64 12.08
C GLY A 7 6.20 11.29 10.66
N THR A 8 6.94 12.18 10.00
CA THR A 8 7.67 11.91 8.76
C THR A 8 8.89 11.04 9.06
N LEU A 9 9.07 9.96 8.31
CA LEU A 9 10.20 9.03 8.46
C LEU A 9 11.32 9.43 7.49
N VAL A 10 12.45 9.88 8.02
CA VAL A 10 13.58 10.36 7.23
C VAL A 10 14.76 9.42 7.41
N LEU A 11 15.29 8.91 6.30
CA LEU A 11 16.57 8.20 6.28
C LEU A 11 17.68 9.19 5.96
N VAL A 12 18.75 9.20 6.74
CA VAL A 12 19.91 10.08 6.56
C VAL A 12 21.13 9.21 6.27
N ALA A 13 21.66 9.29 5.06
CA ALA A 13 22.86 8.61 4.62
C ALA A 13 24.05 9.58 4.63
N ASP A 14 24.93 9.43 5.61
CA ASP A 14 26.08 10.31 5.85
C ASP A 14 27.17 9.53 6.61
N ASP A 15 28.41 9.58 6.13
CA ASP A 15 29.56 8.86 6.72
C ASP A 15 30.09 9.53 8.00
N GLN A 16 29.59 10.71 8.34
CA GLN A 16 29.90 11.47 9.55
C GLN A 16 28.66 11.59 10.45
N PRO A 17 28.31 10.53 11.20
CA PRO A 17 27.04 10.45 11.93
C PRO A 17 26.84 11.57 12.95
N ASP A 18 27.91 12.07 13.59
CA ASP A 18 27.81 13.17 14.56
C ASP A 18 27.49 14.51 13.88
N VAL A 19 28.07 14.75 12.70
CA VAL A 19 27.80 15.94 11.88
C VAL A 19 26.36 15.89 11.37
N ALA A 20 25.94 14.75 10.81
CA ALA A 20 24.59 14.52 10.32
C ALA A 20 23.54 14.73 11.42
N ARG A 21 23.76 14.20 12.63
CA ARG A 21 22.87 14.42 13.78
C ARG A 21 22.77 15.90 14.14
N SER A 22 23.88 16.63 14.13
CA SER A 22 23.86 18.06 14.46
C SER A 22 23.08 18.86 13.43
N ILE A 23 23.31 18.60 12.14
CA ILE A 23 22.62 19.26 11.03
C ILE A 23 21.12 18.97 11.04
N CYS A 24 20.71 17.74 11.35
CA CYS A 24 19.31 17.34 11.26
C CYS A 24 18.46 17.67 12.51
N LYS A 25 19.03 18.29 13.55
CA LYS A 25 18.27 18.72 14.75
C LYS A 25 16.99 19.51 14.44
N PRO A 26 16.94 20.42 13.46
CA PRO A 26 15.71 21.14 13.12
C PRO A 26 14.57 20.22 12.66
N LEU A 27 14.88 19.10 11.98
CA LEU A 27 13.87 18.14 11.55
C LEU A 27 13.27 17.38 12.73
N GLU A 28 14.09 16.98 13.72
CA GLU A 28 13.61 16.35 14.94
C GLU A 28 12.71 17.31 15.75
N LYS A 29 13.08 18.59 15.82
CA LYS A 29 12.25 19.64 16.44
C LYS A 29 10.92 19.83 15.71
N ALA A 30 10.89 19.63 14.40
CA ALA A 30 9.68 19.64 13.59
C ALA A 30 8.89 18.31 13.63
N GLY A 31 9.29 17.36 14.50
CA GLY A 31 8.57 16.10 14.72
C GLY A 31 8.92 14.97 13.73
N ALA A 32 9.90 15.17 12.84
CA ALA A 32 10.40 14.11 11.99
C ALA A 32 11.12 13.03 12.82
N ARG A 33 11.15 11.80 12.30
CA ARG A 33 11.88 10.69 12.89
C ARG A 33 13.02 10.29 11.98
N LEU A 34 14.22 10.38 12.52
CA LEU A 34 15.45 10.18 11.76
C LEU A 34 16.00 8.78 11.98
N ARG A 35 16.42 8.12 10.91
CA ARG A 35 17.25 6.92 10.92
C ARG A 35 18.55 7.27 10.21
N PHE A 36 19.69 7.07 10.87
CA PHE A 36 21.02 7.36 10.30
C PHE A 36 21.69 6.07 9.82
N VAL A 37 22.36 6.15 8.67
CA VAL A 37 23.18 5.10 8.07
C VAL A 37 24.47 5.70 7.51
N SER A 38 25.55 4.92 7.49
CA SER A 38 26.90 5.40 7.19
C SER A 38 27.26 5.42 5.71
N ASP A 39 26.48 4.74 4.86
CA ASP A 39 26.82 4.52 3.47
C ASP A 39 25.56 4.18 2.65
N GLY A 40 25.72 4.18 1.32
CA GLY A 40 24.62 3.92 0.39
C GLY A 40 24.13 2.48 0.37
N GLU A 41 24.93 1.48 0.74
CA GLU A 41 24.47 0.09 0.81
C GLU A 41 23.54 -0.11 2.01
N ALA A 42 23.96 0.38 3.18
CA ALA A 42 23.13 0.43 4.37
C ALA A 42 21.85 1.26 4.14
N ALA A 43 21.95 2.34 3.37
CA ALA A 43 20.78 3.13 2.98
C ALA A 43 19.82 2.34 2.08
N LEU A 44 20.33 1.66 1.05
CA LEU A 44 19.51 0.84 0.17
C LEU A 44 18.84 -0.31 0.93
N ALA A 45 19.56 -0.99 1.82
CA ALA A 45 19.01 -2.02 2.69
C ALA A 45 17.89 -1.47 3.59
N ALA A 46 18.08 -0.28 4.16
CA ALA A 46 17.07 0.37 4.99
C ALA A 46 15.80 0.77 4.21
N ILE A 47 15.96 1.22 2.96
CA ILE A 47 14.86 1.56 2.04
C ILE A 47 14.03 0.31 1.67
N VAL A 48 14.69 -0.83 1.46
CA VAL A 48 14.03 -2.10 1.16
C VAL A 48 13.30 -2.70 2.38
N ASP A 49 13.89 -2.54 3.57
CA ASP A 49 13.38 -3.10 4.82
C ASP A 49 12.10 -2.40 5.32
N ARG A 50 12.06 -1.06 5.29
CA ARG A 50 10.96 -0.28 5.88
C ARG A 50 10.55 0.92 5.02
N PRO A 51 9.28 1.34 5.12
CA PRO A 51 8.84 2.57 4.47
C PRO A 51 9.57 3.79 5.03
N LEU A 52 9.82 4.73 4.12
CA LEU A 52 10.42 6.02 4.38
C LEU A 52 9.62 7.09 3.64
N ASP A 53 9.60 8.28 4.20
CA ASP A 53 8.95 9.43 3.58
C ASP A 53 9.95 10.32 2.83
N LEU A 54 11.22 10.33 3.26
CA LEU A 54 12.28 11.19 2.71
C LEU A 54 13.67 10.54 2.86
N LEU A 55 14.55 10.76 1.88
CA LEU A 55 15.97 10.45 1.96
C LEU A 55 16.79 11.74 2.01
N LEU A 56 17.63 11.90 3.04
CA LEU A 56 18.76 12.84 3.04
C LEU A 56 20.02 12.07 2.68
N VAL A 57 20.78 12.57 1.71
CA VAL A 57 21.96 11.87 1.22
C VAL A 57 23.14 12.82 1.08
N ASP A 58 24.25 12.50 1.75
CA ASP A 58 25.48 13.25 1.61
C ASP A 58 26.18 12.97 0.27
N MET A 59 26.54 14.06 -0.42
CA MET A 59 27.26 14.00 -1.69
C MET A 59 28.76 13.75 -1.51
N LYS A 60 29.33 14.03 -0.33
CA LYS A 60 30.75 13.85 -0.04
C LYS A 60 31.14 12.43 0.39
N MET A 61 30.17 11.51 0.56
CA MET A 61 30.47 10.10 0.83
C MET A 61 31.39 9.51 -0.26
N PRO A 62 32.33 8.60 0.09
CA PRO A 62 33.30 8.05 -0.84
C PRO A 62 32.66 7.49 -2.13
N PRO A 63 33.06 7.98 -3.32
CA PRO A 63 32.41 7.58 -4.57
C PRO A 63 32.70 6.14 -4.98
N ASP A 64 33.85 5.60 -4.54
CA ASP A 64 34.37 4.30 -4.98
C ASP A 64 33.64 3.11 -4.33
N HIS A 65 32.96 3.35 -3.19
CA HIS A 65 32.15 2.37 -2.48
C HIS A 65 30.90 3.05 -1.89
N TRP A 66 29.76 2.88 -2.58
CA TRP A 66 28.41 3.19 -2.04
C TRP A 66 28.17 4.67 -1.67
N GLY A 67 28.75 5.62 -2.40
CA GLY A 67 28.49 7.05 -2.20
C GLY A 67 27.09 7.54 -2.63
N GLY A 68 26.79 8.81 -2.36
CA GLY A 68 25.45 9.38 -2.55
C GLY A 68 24.93 9.35 -3.98
N LEU A 69 25.78 9.63 -4.97
CA LEU A 69 25.42 9.55 -6.38
C LEU A 69 25.12 8.11 -6.83
N TRP A 70 25.86 7.13 -6.31
CA TRP A 70 25.61 5.71 -6.58
C TRP A 70 24.25 5.28 -6.03
N LEU A 71 23.91 5.73 -4.81
CA LEU A 71 22.62 5.44 -4.19
C LEU A 71 21.47 6.00 -5.03
N LEU A 72 21.54 7.27 -5.45
CA LEU A 72 20.52 7.89 -6.31
C LEU A 72 20.36 7.15 -7.65
N GLU A 73 21.46 6.75 -8.28
CA GLU A 73 21.43 5.97 -9.52
C GLU A 73 20.78 4.58 -9.33
N LYS A 74 21.02 3.93 -8.19
CA LYS A 74 20.36 2.65 -7.84
C LYS A 74 18.86 2.84 -7.59
N LEU A 75 18.46 3.89 -6.89
CA LEU A 75 17.05 4.19 -6.63
C LEU A 75 16.29 4.49 -7.93
N GLN A 76 16.87 5.31 -8.80
CA GLN A 76 16.29 5.63 -10.10
C GLN A 76 16.11 4.37 -10.97
N ARG A 77 17.15 3.53 -11.07
CA ARG A 77 17.06 2.26 -11.84
C ARG A 77 16.09 1.25 -11.24
N GLY A 78 15.98 1.23 -9.91
CA GLY A 78 14.99 0.41 -9.20
C GLY A 78 13.56 0.95 -9.29
N GLY A 79 13.33 2.13 -9.88
CA GLY A 79 12.02 2.77 -9.94
C GLY A 79 11.48 3.19 -8.58
N TRP A 80 12.36 3.49 -7.62
CA TRP A 80 11.95 4.06 -6.33
C TRP A 80 11.57 5.54 -6.53
N SER A 81 10.48 5.98 -5.90
CA SER A 81 9.99 7.35 -6.00
C SER A 81 10.09 8.13 -4.69
N ILE A 82 10.90 7.65 -3.73
CA ILE A 82 11.18 8.34 -2.47
C ILE A 82 11.89 9.66 -2.78
N PRO A 83 11.40 10.81 -2.28
CA PRO A 83 12.03 12.09 -2.52
C PRO A 83 13.38 12.11 -1.82
N ALA A 84 14.41 12.56 -2.52
CA ALA A 84 15.75 12.68 -1.99
C ALA A 84 16.19 14.14 -1.96
N VAL A 85 16.76 14.59 -0.85
CA VAL A 85 17.41 15.90 -0.73
C VAL A 85 18.90 15.69 -0.52
N ALA A 86 19.71 16.26 -1.41
CA ALA A 86 21.15 16.12 -1.37
C ALA A 86 21.76 17.08 -0.33
N LEU A 87 22.59 16.56 0.57
CA LEU A 87 23.41 17.37 1.45
C LEU A 87 24.78 17.58 0.81
N SER A 88 25.18 18.83 0.65
CA SER A 88 26.42 19.23 -0.01
C SER A 88 27.32 19.98 0.95
N GLY A 89 28.61 19.72 0.96
CA GLY A 89 29.59 20.65 1.54
C GLY A 89 30.28 21.48 0.46
N GLU A 90 31.18 22.37 0.87
CA GLU A 90 31.91 23.26 -0.04
C GLU A 90 32.57 22.52 -1.23
N GLY A 91 32.42 23.07 -2.44
CA GLY A 91 33.06 22.57 -3.68
C GLY A 91 32.29 21.51 -4.49
N ALA A 92 31.04 21.18 -4.16
CA ALA A 92 30.31 20.05 -4.77
C ALA A 92 29.31 20.41 -5.91
N ALA A 93 29.44 21.56 -6.58
CA ALA A 93 28.49 22.03 -7.61
C ALA A 93 28.20 21.01 -8.73
N HIS A 94 29.24 20.30 -9.20
CA HIS A 94 29.08 19.22 -10.18
C HIS A 94 28.28 18.03 -9.63
N GLN A 95 28.51 17.65 -8.38
CA GLN A 95 27.80 16.54 -7.73
C GLN A 95 26.33 16.88 -7.52
N ILE A 96 26.00 18.11 -7.10
CA ILE A 96 24.61 18.58 -6.98
C ILE A 96 23.90 18.48 -8.33
N THR A 97 24.53 19.00 -9.40
CA THR A 97 23.93 18.94 -10.75
C THR A 97 23.65 17.51 -11.17
N ARG A 98 24.55 16.57 -10.85
CA ARG A 98 24.35 15.15 -11.14
C ARG A 98 23.26 14.53 -10.26
N ALA A 99 23.19 14.88 -8.97
CA ALA A 99 22.16 14.40 -8.05
C ALA A 99 20.75 14.79 -8.52
N LEU A 100 20.56 16.06 -8.93
CA LEU A 100 19.29 16.53 -9.49
C LEU A 100 18.90 15.77 -10.78
N ARG A 101 19.87 15.51 -11.66
CA ARG A 101 19.64 14.68 -12.87
C ARG A 101 19.27 13.22 -12.55
N LEU A 102 19.75 12.70 -11.42
CA LEU A 102 19.42 11.36 -10.93
C LEU A 102 18.10 11.32 -10.14
N GLY A 103 17.39 12.44 -10.03
CA GLY A 103 16.07 12.51 -9.40
C GLY A 103 16.05 13.04 -7.97
N ALA A 104 17.16 13.58 -7.45
CA ALA A 104 17.10 14.37 -6.22
C ALA A 104 16.12 15.55 -6.41
N ARG A 105 15.22 15.73 -5.44
CA ARG A 105 14.19 16.76 -5.47
C ARG A 105 14.76 18.14 -5.17
N ASP A 106 15.73 18.20 -4.26
CA ASP A 106 16.37 19.44 -3.87
C ASP A 106 17.78 19.19 -3.29
N TRP A 107 18.48 20.25 -2.91
CA TRP A 107 19.76 20.18 -2.23
C TRP A 107 19.89 21.26 -1.16
N VAL A 108 20.73 21.00 -0.16
CA VAL A 108 21.04 21.94 0.93
C VAL A 108 22.54 21.94 1.18
N ASP A 109 23.09 23.14 1.36
CA ASP A 109 24.47 23.31 1.81
C ASP A 109 24.57 22.99 3.31
N LYS A 110 25.45 22.04 3.68
CA LYS A 110 25.66 21.58 5.07
C LYS A 110 26.04 22.73 6.01
N ASP A 111 26.74 23.75 5.53
CA ASP A 111 27.17 24.89 6.35
C ASP A 111 26.01 25.86 6.62
N ASN A 112 24.95 25.83 5.79
CA ASN A 112 23.75 26.65 5.92
C ASN A 112 22.49 25.84 6.28
N ALA A 113 22.64 24.55 6.57
CA ALA A 113 21.56 23.56 6.69
C ALA A 113 20.65 23.70 7.93
N GLY A 114 20.61 24.86 8.60
CA GLY A 114 19.79 25.09 9.80
C GLY A 114 18.28 24.97 9.54
N ASP A 115 17.55 26.06 9.69
CA ASP A 115 16.10 26.02 9.47
C ASP A 115 15.74 25.76 7.99
N GLU A 116 16.63 26.13 7.07
CA GLU A 116 16.48 25.90 5.61
C GLU A 116 16.32 24.40 5.28
N LEU A 117 17.03 23.51 5.97
CA LEU A 117 16.91 22.08 5.71
C LEU A 117 15.51 21.58 6.04
N ALA A 118 14.95 21.98 7.19
CA ALA A 118 13.60 21.57 7.59
C ALA A 118 12.55 22.08 6.60
N GLU A 119 12.66 23.33 6.14
CA GLU A 119 11.75 23.92 5.16
C GLU A 119 11.79 23.19 3.81
N ARG A 120 12.99 22.96 3.26
CA ARG A 120 13.14 22.22 1.99
C ARG A 120 12.67 20.78 2.08
N CYS A 121 12.91 20.12 3.22
CA CYS A 121 12.39 18.77 3.47
C CYS A 121 10.87 18.75 3.54
N ALA A 122 10.25 19.72 4.21
CA ALA A 122 8.79 19.84 4.29
C ALA A 122 8.18 20.00 2.89
N VAL A 123 8.71 20.93 2.08
CA VAL A 123 8.27 21.13 0.69
C VAL A 123 8.42 19.86 -0.14
N ALA A 124 9.60 19.23 -0.12
CA ALA A 124 9.87 18.03 -0.93
C ALA A 124 8.93 16.86 -0.57
N VAL A 125 8.64 16.67 0.73
CA VAL A 125 7.70 15.63 1.19
C VAL A 125 6.26 16.00 0.90
N GLY A 126 5.87 17.26 1.08
CA GLY A 126 4.53 17.77 0.82
C GLY A 126 4.12 17.60 -0.64
N ASP A 127 4.99 18.04 -1.56
CA ASP A 127 4.79 17.90 -3.00
C ASP A 127 4.65 16.42 -3.39
N GLN A 128 5.56 15.57 -2.90
CA GLN A 128 5.52 14.15 -3.18
C GLN A 128 4.24 13.48 -2.64
N ARG A 129 3.80 13.84 -1.44
CA ARG A 129 2.55 13.33 -0.84
C ARG A 129 1.32 13.76 -1.65
N ALA A 130 1.30 15.00 -2.13
CA ALA A 130 0.22 15.50 -2.98
C ALA A 130 0.18 14.78 -4.33
N ASP A 131 1.33 14.61 -4.98
CA ASP A 131 1.47 13.85 -6.22
C ASP A 131 1.04 12.39 -6.03
N ALA A 132 1.49 11.75 -4.96
CA ALA A 132 1.17 10.36 -4.67
C ALA A 132 -0.33 10.14 -4.44
N LEU A 133 -1.00 11.05 -3.71
CA LEU A 133 -2.44 10.98 -3.51
C LEU A 133 -3.18 11.05 -4.86
N ASN A 134 -2.78 11.98 -5.75
CA ASN A 134 -3.38 12.13 -7.07
C ASN A 134 -3.13 10.93 -8.00
N GLN A 135 -2.02 10.22 -7.80
CA GLN A 135 -1.66 9.02 -8.56
C GLN A 135 -2.25 7.73 -7.97
N ALA A 136 -2.70 7.75 -6.71
CA ALA A 136 -3.19 6.57 -6.00
C ALA A 136 -4.33 5.88 -6.75
N SER A 137 -5.27 6.65 -7.32
CA SER A 137 -6.39 6.14 -8.10
C SER A 137 -5.99 5.48 -9.43
N ARG A 138 -4.75 5.69 -9.89
CA ARG A 138 -4.25 5.16 -11.18
C ARG A 138 -3.25 4.02 -11.00
N GLN A 139 -2.49 4.02 -9.91
CA GLN A 139 -1.34 3.14 -9.74
C GLN A 139 -1.50 2.08 -8.65
N LEU A 140 -2.32 2.34 -7.61
CA LEU A 140 -2.57 1.33 -6.58
C LEU A 140 -3.38 0.16 -7.14
N PRO A 141 -3.33 -1.02 -6.49
CA PRO A 141 -4.26 -2.11 -6.77
C PRO A 141 -5.72 -1.65 -6.76
N THR A 142 -6.51 -2.12 -7.72
CA THR A 142 -7.89 -1.66 -7.96
C THR A 142 -8.78 -1.58 -6.71
N PRO A 143 -8.78 -2.56 -5.78
CA PRO A 143 -9.60 -2.49 -4.56
C PRO A 143 -9.38 -1.23 -3.73
N MET A 144 -8.14 -0.73 -3.67
CA MET A 144 -7.81 0.53 -2.98
C MET A 144 -8.02 1.73 -3.91
N ALA A 145 -7.53 1.63 -5.15
CA ALA A 145 -7.54 2.73 -6.11
C ALA A 145 -8.94 3.25 -6.42
N TYR A 146 -9.94 2.37 -6.48
CA TYR A 146 -11.34 2.76 -6.70
C TYR A 146 -11.86 3.72 -5.62
N ARG A 147 -11.56 3.46 -4.34
CA ARG A 147 -11.97 4.37 -3.25
C ARG A 147 -11.17 5.68 -3.28
N PHE A 148 -9.88 5.63 -3.63
CA PHE A 148 -9.10 6.85 -3.82
C PHE A 148 -9.67 7.73 -4.94
N ASP A 149 -10.13 7.16 -6.06
CA ASP A 149 -10.79 7.93 -7.13
C ASP A 149 -12.05 8.64 -6.63
N ARG A 150 -12.90 7.91 -5.89
CA ARG A 150 -14.14 8.48 -5.31
C ARG A 150 -13.86 9.57 -4.29
N TYR A 151 -12.88 9.36 -3.42
CA TYR A 151 -12.42 10.36 -2.45
C TYR A 151 -11.96 11.65 -3.14
N LEU A 152 -11.12 11.54 -4.18
CA LEU A 152 -10.57 12.68 -4.93
C LEU A 152 -11.61 13.48 -5.71
N ARG A 153 -12.68 12.82 -6.21
CA ARG A 153 -13.77 13.49 -6.93
C ARG A 153 -14.81 14.13 -6.02
N THR A 154 -14.81 13.81 -4.73
CA THR A 154 -15.80 14.31 -3.78
C THR A 154 -15.39 15.68 -3.28
N THR A 155 -16.19 16.70 -3.60
CA THR A 155 -15.90 18.10 -3.24
C THR A 155 -16.58 18.54 -1.94
N ASP A 156 -17.72 17.94 -1.63
CA ASP A 156 -18.45 18.20 -0.39
C ASP A 156 -17.65 17.68 0.82
N PRO A 157 -17.29 18.52 1.81
CA PRO A 157 -16.39 18.14 2.89
C PRO A 157 -16.89 16.96 3.73
N GLU A 158 -18.17 16.94 4.12
CA GLU A 158 -18.73 15.86 4.93
C GLU A 158 -18.72 14.53 4.18
N LYS A 159 -19.14 14.52 2.90
CA LYS A 159 -19.07 13.33 2.06
C LYS A 159 -17.63 12.90 1.81
N ARG A 160 -16.71 13.84 1.60
CA ARG A 160 -15.30 13.55 1.35
C ARG A 160 -14.67 12.88 2.57
N PHE A 161 -14.99 13.34 3.77
CA PHE A 161 -14.56 12.69 5.01
C PHE A 161 -15.05 11.23 5.10
N LEU A 162 -16.35 10.99 4.80
CA LEU A 162 -16.91 9.64 4.76
C LEU A 162 -16.22 8.76 3.69
N GLU A 163 -15.95 9.29 2.51
CA GLU A 163 -15.18 8.58 1.49
C GLU A 163 -13.76 8.28 1.96
N GLY A 164 -13.13 9.17 2.71
CA GLY A 164 -11.82 8.92 3.33
C GLY A 164 -11.85 7.73 4.30
N LEU A 165 -12.92 7.59 5.09
CA LEU A 165 -13.11 6.43 5.96
C LEU A 165 -13.31 5.15 5.14
N HIS A 166 -14.01 5.21 4.01
CA HIS A 166 -14.13 4.07 3.08
C HIS A 166 -12.81 3.71 2.40
N VAL A 167 -11.97 4.69 2.07
CA VAL A 167 -10.59 4.45 1.60
C VAL A 167 -9.85 3.65 2.66
N LEU A 168 -9.86 4.13 3.91
CA LEU A 168 -9.16 3.48 5.01
C LEU A 168 -9.67 2.05 5.27
N GLU A 169 -10.98 1.84 5.26
CA GLU A 169 -11.56 0.49 5.34
C GLU A 169 -11.09 -0.42 4.19
N SER A 170 -11.02 0.10 2.97
CA SER A 170 -10.59 -0.67 1.80
C SER A 170 -9.10 -1.04 1.86
N VAL A 171 -8.27 -0.16 2.41
CA VAL A 171 -6.86 -0.47 2.72
C VAL A 171 -6.78 -1.57 3.78
N PHE A 172 -7.56 -1.49 4.86
CA PHE A 172 -7.58 -2.55 5.89
C PHE A 172 -8.04 -3.89 5.33
N ARG A 173 -9.11 -3.88 4.53
CA ARG A 173 -9.63 -5.08 3.88
C ARG A 173 -8.59 -5.70 2.96
N PHE A 174 -7.94 -4.90 2.12
CA PHE A 174 -6.90 -5.37 1.22
C PHE A 174 -5.71 -5.96 1.99
N ALA A 175 -5.22 -5.26 3.02
CA ALA A 175 -4.15 -5.76 3.87
C ALA A 175 -4.53 -7.06 4.58
N ALA A 176 -5.72 -7.14 5.16
CA ALA A 176 -6.23 -8.34 5.80
C ALA A 176 -6.28 -9.52 4.82
N THR A 177 -6.77 -9.33 3.59
CA THR A 177 -6.80 -10.39 2.57
C THR A 177 -5.40 -10.87 2.20
N VAL A 178 -4.47 -9.94 1.95
CA VAL A 178 -3.06 -10.29 1.65
C VAL A 178 -2.43 -11.06 2.82
N GLY A 179 -2.68 -10.62 4.05
CA GLY A 179 -2.16 -11.27 5.24
C GLY A 179 -2.77 -12.65 5.49
N LEU A 180 -4.08 -12.81 5.32
CA LEU A 180 -4.75 -14.10 5.46
C LEU A 180 -4.28 -15.10 4.39
N ALA A 181 -4.06 -14.65 3.16
CA ALA A 181 -3.53 -15.49 2.08
C ALA A 181 -2.07 -15.90 2.32
N GLY A 182 -1.23 -14.94 2.75
CA GLY A 182 0.21 -15.14 2.92
C GLY A 182 0.64 -15.72 4.27
N THR A 183 -0.30 -15.94 5.20
CA THR A 183 0.01 -16.45 6.54
C THR A 183 -0.50 -17.88 6.69
N PRO A 184 0.34 -18.83 7.15
CA PRO A 184 -0.11 -20.19 7.42
C PRO A 184 -1.32 -20.24 8.35
N PRO A 185 -2.23 -21.22 8.22
CA PRO A 185 -3.42 -21.34 9.06
C PRO A 185 -3.09 -21.23 10.55
N THR A 186 -3.65 -20.23 11.22
CA THR A 186 -3.38 -19.95 12.62
C THR A 186 -4.53 -19.20 13.30
N ILE A 187 -4.51 -19.17 14.63
CA ILE A 187 -5.56 -18.52 15.43
C ILE A 187 -5.29 -17.02 15.54
N LEU A 188 -6.24 -16.20 15.09
CA LEU A 188 -6.21 -14.75 15.24
C LEU A 188 -6.82 -14.33 16.59
N ARG A 189 -5.96 -14.05 17.58
CA ARG A 189 -6.32 -13.65 18.95
C ARG A 189 -6.93 -12.23 18.97
N ARG A 190 -8.20 -12.09 18.58
CA ARG A 190 -9.09 -10.88 18.67
C ARG A 190 -10.25 -10.96 17.67
N VAL A 191 -10.22 -11.94 16.76
CA VAL A 191 -11.19 -12.07 15.67
C VAL A 191 -12.12 -13.24 15.97
N ARG A 192 -13.42 -12.97 16.10
CA ARG A 192 -14.43 -14.03 16.21
C ARG A 192 -14.97 -14.40 14.85
N ALA A 193 -15.22 -15.69 14.63
CA ALA A 193 -15.76 -16.21 13.36
C ALA A 193 -17.06 -15.49 12.93
N GLN A 194 -17.93 -15.14 13.87
CA GLN A 194 -19.17 -14.40 13.58
C GLN A 194 -18.92 -12.99 13.01
N GLN A 195 -17.86 -12.32 13.45
CA GLN A 195 -17.52 -10.96 12.98
C GLN A 195 -17.07 -10.97 11.52
N LEU A 196 -16.47 -12.07 11.10
CA LEU A 196 -15.97 -12.24 9.74
C LEU A 196 -17.07 -12.48 8.71
N GLY A 197 -18.30 -12.70 9.17
CA GLY A 197 -19.41 -12.92 8.29
C GLY A 197 -19.99 -11.68 7.63
N ALA A 198 -19.93 -10.56 8.35
CA ALA A 198 -20.28 -9.23 7.88
C ALA A 198 -19.26 -8.25 8.49
N PRO A 199 -18.01 -8.26 7.99
CA PRO A 199 -16.91 -7.58 8.65
C PRO A 199 -17.03 -6.07 8.52
N SER A 200 -17.14 -5.40 9.66
CA SER A 200 -17.05 -3.94 9.76
C SER A 200 -15.61 -3.43 9.59
N MET A 201 -15.44 -2.13 9.39
CA MET A 201 -14.11 -1.47 9.41
C MET A 201 -13.27 -1.87 10.64
N GLY A 202 -13.87 -1.90 11.84
CA GLY A 202 -13.18 -2.34 13.05
C GLY A 202 -12.84 -3.83 13.07
N THR A 203 -13.64 -4.66 12.38
CA THR A 203 -13.32 -6.09 12.20
C THR A 203 -12.08 -6.25 11.34
N TRP A 204 -11.98 -5.53 10.22
CA TRP A 204 -10.79 -5.54 9.36
C TRP A 204 -9.55 -5.03 10.09
N LEU A 205 -9.66 -3.94 10.85
CA LEU A 205 -8.56 -3.45 11.69
C LEU A 205 -8.10 -4.52 12.69
N ASN A 206 -9.02 -5.21 13.35
CA ASN A 206 -8.68 -6.28 14.31
C ASN A 206 -7.99 -7.48 13.64
N VAL A 207 -8.37 -7.83 12.41
CA VAL A 207 -7.67 -8.84 11.62
C VAL A 207 -6.23 -8.41 11.35
N CYS A 208 -6.01 -7.18 10.87
CA CYS A 208 -4.66 -6.66 10.65
C CYS A 208 -3.83 -6.63 11.94
N LEU A 209 -4.40 -6.17 13.06
CA LEU A 209 -3.69 -6.15 14.35
C LEU A 209 -3.34 -7.57 14.82
N ALA A 210 -4.24 -8.55 14.64
CA ALA A 210 -3.96 -9.93 15.00
C ALA A 210 -2.88 -10.56 14.11
N LEU A 211 -2.90 -10.27 12.80
CA LEU A 211 -1.86 -10.69 11.86
C LEU A 211 -0.52 -10.03 12.19
N ASP A 212 -0.52 -8.77 12.63
CA ASP A 212 0.71 -8.07 12.95
C ASP A 212 1.42 -8.64 14.20
N GLU A 213 0.67 -9.22 15.14
CA GLU A 213 1.23 -9.92 16.29
C GLU A 213 1.88 -11.27 15.94
N LEU A 214 1.58 -11.82 14.76
CA LEU A 214 2.16 -13.08 14.33
C LEU A 214 3.58 -12.89 13.77
N PRO A 215 4.56 -13.69 14.25
CA PRO A 215 5.93 -13.62 13.74
C PRO A 215 6.07 -14.14 12.30
N ASN A 216 5.14 -14.97 11.86
CA ASN A 216 5.12 -15.63 10.55
C ASN A 216 4.09 -15.02 9.57
N ALA A 217 3.60 -13.81 9.82
CA ALA A 217 2.72 -13.14 8.88
C ALA A 217 3.45 -12.86 7.56
N GLY A 218 2.74 -12.98 6.43
CA GLY A 218 3.33 -12.83 5.10
C GLY A 218 4.06 -11.49 4.88
N PRO A 219 5.17 -11.47 4.12
CA PRO A 219 6.01 -10.29 3.97
C PRO A 219 5.28 -9.12 3.29
N ASP A 220 4.44 -9.39 2.28
CA ASP A 220 3.64 -8.35 1.61
C ASP A 220 2.65 -7.67 2.57
N PHE A 221 2.04 -8.45 3.47
CA PHE A 221 1.19 -7.89 4.53
C PHE A 221 1.99 -7.01 5.48
N LYS A 222 3.13 -7.49 5.98
CA LYS A 222 3.99 -6.69 6.88
C LYS A 222 4.40 -5.36 6.27
N ARG A 223 4.77 -5.36 4.97
CA ARG A 223 5.11 -4.13 4.24
C ARG A 223 3.92 -3.19 4.12
N LEU A 224 2.78 -3.69 3.63
CA LEU A 224 1.57 -2.88 3.46
C LEU A 224 1.07 -2.31 4.80
N TRP A 225 1.14 -3.10 5.87
CA TRP A 225 0.75 -2.69 7.21
C TRP A 225 1.69 -1.62 7.79
N ALA A 226 3.00 -1.73 7.54
CA ALA A 226 3.98 -0.72 7.94
C ALA A 226 3.75 0.64 7.26
N TYR A 227 3.13 0.69 6.07
CA TYR A 227 2.81 1.96 5.39
C TYR A 227 1.80 2.79 6.19
N LEU A 228 0.83 2.12 6.82
CA LEU A 228 -0.17 2.74 7.70
C LEU A 228 0.34 2.91 9.14
N THR A 229 1.11 1.94 9.63
CA THR A 229 1.45 1.81 11.06
C THR A 229 2.95 1.65 11.30
N PRO A 230 3.77 2.64 10.92
CA PRO A 230 5.20 2.56 11.20
C PRO A 230 5.53 2.58 12.69
N ASP A 231 4.56 2.96 13.55
CA ASP A 231 4.70 3.02 15.00
C ASP A 231 3.36 2.96 15.75
N ARG A 232 3.45 2.94 17.09
CA ARG A 232 2.30 2.85 18.00
C ARG A 232 1.36 4.07 17.94
N ARG A 233 1.87 5.28 17.72
CA ARG A 233 1.03 6.49 17.60
C ARG A 233 0.14 6.38 16.37
N SER A 234 0.68 5.91 15.24
CA SER A 234 -0.12 5.66 14.04
C SER A 234 -1.22 4.61 14.28
N GLN A 235 -0.94 3.53 15.02
CA GLN A 235 -1.97 2.54 15.38
C GLN A 235 -3.11 3.15 16.22
N GLN A 236 -2.78 4.03 17.17
CA GLN A 236 -3.78 4.77 17.96
C GLN A 236 -4.64 5.68 17.07
N THR A 237 -4.02 6.37 16.09
CA THR A 237 -4.75 7.17 15.10
C THR A 237 -5.74 6.34 14.29
N LEU A 238 -5.37 5.11 13.89
CA LEU A 238 -6.31 4.21 13.19
C LEU A 238 -7.51 3.82 14.06
N GLN A 239 -7.27 3.49 15.33
CA GLN A 239 -8.33 3.15 16.28
C GLN A 239 -9.29 4.32 16.50
N HIS A 240 -8.76 5.54 16.58
CA HIS A 240 -9.56 6.77 16.66
C HIS A 240 -10.52 6.89 15.47
N PHE A 241 -10.03 6.75 14.24
CA PHE A 241 -10.90 6.84 13.05
C PHE A 241 -11.96 5.73 12.98
N VAL A 242 -11.67 4.52 13.47
CA VAL A 242 -12.67 3.47 13.62
C VAL A 242 -13.75 3.88 14.64
N SER A 243 -13.37 4.50 15.75
CA SER A 243 -14.34 5.03 16.73
C SER A 243 -15.23 6.09 16.12
N VAL A 244 -14.63 7.08 15.43
CA VAL A 244 -15.35 8.15 14.74
C VAL A 244 -16.35 7.59 13.72
N ARG A 245 -15.93 6.61 12.91
CA ARG A 245 -16.81 5.91 11.96
C ARG A 245 -18.00 5.25 12.67
N ASN A 246 -17.79 4.62 13.82
CA ASN A 246 -18.86 3.99 14.58
C ASN A 246 -19.82 5.03 15.17
N ASP A 247 -19.30 6.16 15.66
CA ASP A 247 -20.14 7.24 16.18
C ASP A 247 -21.04 7.84 15.10
N ILE A 248 -20.51 8.05 13.89
CA ILE A 248 -21.31 8.49 12.74
C ILE A 248 -22.38 7.45 12.38
N ALA A 249 -22.01 6.17 12.29
CA ALA A 249 -22.96 5.10 11.96
C ALA A 249 -24.12 4.99 12.98
N HIS A 250 -23.88 5.39 14.23
CA HIS A 250 -24.90 5.44 15.30
C HIS A 250 -25.58 6.81 15.45
N GLY A 251 -25.29 7.77 14.57
CA GLY A 251 -25.86 9.13 14.64
C GLY A 251 -25.38 9.95 15.85
N ARG A 252 -24.26 9.57 16.46
CA ARG A 252 -23.66 10.23 17.65
C ARG A 252 -22.69 11.36 17.30
N ALA A 253 -22.25 11.44 16.05
CA ALA A 253 -21.36 12.48 15.55
C ALA A 253 -21.74 12.87 14.11
N ALA A 254 -21.47 14.12 13.74
CA ALA A 254 -21.45 14.58 12.36
C ALA A 254 -19.98 14.64 11.87
N GLY A 255 -19.75 14.51 10.56
CA GLY A 255 -18.41 14.67 9.99
C GLY A 255 -17.91 16.10 10.21
N ASN A 256 -17.00 16.29 11.16
CA ASN A 256 -16.48 17.58 11.60
C ASN A 256 -15.06 17.83 11.06
N GLY A 257 -14.74 19.09 10.74
CA GLY A 257 -13.57 19.48 9.94
C GLY A 257 -12.19 19.10 10.50
N GLU A 258 -12.00 19.08 11.82
CA GLU A 258 -10.70 18.71 12.44
C GLU A 258 -10.33 17.23 12.17
N HIS A 259 -11.31 16.33 12.06
CA HIS A 259 -11.03 14.93 11.74
C HIS A 259 -10.65 14.75 10.26
N ASP A 260 -11.07 15.66 9.38
CA ASP A 260 -10.81 15.59 7.95
C ASP A 260 -9.35 15.85 7.61
N GLU A 261 -8.71 16.85 8.24
CA GLU A 261 -7.28 17.14 8.03
C GLU A 261 -6.37 15.99 8.48
N GLY A 262 -6.68 15.37 9.63
CA GLY A 262 -5.94 14.22 10.13
C GLY A 262 -6.09 12.99 9.23
N LEU A 263 -7.28 12.77 8.67
CA LEU A 263 -7.55 11.64 7.78
C LEU A 263 -6.89 11.85 6.42
N ASP A 264 -7.01 13.04 5.81
CA ASP A 264 -6.35 13.39 4.55
C ASP A 264 -4.83 13.24 4.68
N THR A 265 -4.24 13.70 5.80
CA THR A 265 -2.81 13.51 6.11
C THR A 265 -2.42 12.03 6.15
N LEU A 266 -3.23 11.19 6.83
CA LEU A 266 -3.00 9.74 6.89
C LEU A 266 -3.05 9.10 5.50
N LEU A 267 -4.06 9.44 4.69
CA LEU A 267 -4.24 8.91 3.35
C LEU A 267 -3.13 9.32 2.40
N ARG A 268 -2.65 10.58 2.47
CA ARG A 268 -1.48 11.06 1.73
C ARG A 268 -0.22 10.28 2.08
N ARG A 269 0.05 10.07 3.37
CA ARG A 269 1.21 9.28 3.83
C ARG A 269 1.15 7.85 3.35
N PHE A 270 -0.02 7.22 3.44
CA PHE A 270 -0.22 5.88 2.92
C PHE A 270 0.04 5.82 1.42
N ALA A 271 -0.59 6.70 0.63
CA ALA A 271 -0.42 6.75 -0.82
C ALA A 271 1.05 6.96 -1.20
N HIS A 272 1.74 7.90 -0.53
CA HIS A 272 3.17 8.15 -0.71
C HIS A 272 4.02 6.89 -0.50
N ARG A 273 3.90 6.24 0.66
CA ARG A 273 4.69 5.06 1.00
C ARG A 273 4.36 3.87 0.11
N ALA A 274 3.09 3.68 -0.19
CA ALA A 274 2.64 2.62 -1.09
C ALA A 274 3.20 2.81 -2.50
N LEU A 275 3.07 4.00 -3.11
CA LEU A 275 3.62 4.24 -4.46
C LEU A 275 5.15 4.30 -4.52
N SER A 276 5.81 4.51 -3.38
CA SER A 276 7.27 4.50 -3.28
C SER A 276 7.86 3.09 -3.24
N ALA A 277 7.16 2.13 -2.61
CA ALA A 277 7.74 0.84 -2.25
C ALA A 277 6.89 -0.39 -2.64
N TRP A 278 5.58 -0.26 -2.85
CA TRP A 278 4.71 -1.39 -3.22
C TRP A 278 4.96 -1.81 -4.68
N ARG A 279 5.34 -3.07 -4.87
CA ARG A 279 5.61 -3.65 -6.20
C ARG A 279 4.64 -4.74 -6.62
N ALA A 280 3.79 -5.20 -5.71
CA ALA A 280 2.88 -6.28 -6.02
C ALA A 280 1.69 -5.79 -6.86
N GLU A 281 1.17 -6.65 -7.72
CA GLU A 281 0.03 -6.41 -8.58
C GLU A 281 -1.04 -7.47 -8.31
N ILE A 282 -2.30 -7.14 -8.59
CA ILE A 282 -3.38 -8.12 -8.60
C ILE A 282 -3.57 -8.56 -10.04
N ALA A 283 -3.59 -9.87 -10.26
CA ALA A 283 -3.87 -10.45 -11.57
C ALA A 283 -4.92 -11.55 -11.45
N VAL A 284 -5.71 -11.76 -12.50
CA VAL A 284 -6.60 -12.91 -12.65
C VAL A 284 -6.11 -13.76 -13.82
N PRO A 285 -5.43 -14.88 -13.57
CA PRO A 285 -5.00 -15.83 -14.60
C PRO A 285 -6.19 -16.40 -15.36
N LEU A 286 -6.11 -16.39 -16.69
CA LEU A 286 -7.19 -16.86 -17.57
C LEU A 286 -6.81 -18.15 -18.31
N SER A 287 -5.58 -18.19 -18.83
CA SER A 287 -5.05 -19.29 -19.63
C SER A 287 -3.55 -19.41 -19.41
N MET A 288 -2.97 -20.54 -19.78
CA MET A 288 -1.54 -20.79 -19.63
C MET A 288 -1.02 -21.68 -20.76
N ILE A 289 0.17 -21.37 -21.25
CA ILE A 289 0.92 -22.15 -22.23
C ILE A 289 2.33 -22.37 -21.68
N TYR A 290 2.85 -23.59 -21.80
CA TYR A 290 4.25 -23.87 -21.49
C TYR A 290 5.07 -23.80 -22.78
N ASP A 291 6.11 -22.95 -22.81
CA ASP A 291 6.93 -22.71 -24.00
C ASP A 291 8.18 -23.59 -24.10
N GLY A 292 8.39 -24.48 -23.11
CA GLY A 292 9.58 -25.33 -22.99
C GLY A 292 10.60 -24.82 -21.96
N GLU A 293 10.46 -23.58 -21.49
CA GLU A 293 11.28 -23.01 -20.41
C GLU A 293 10.41 -22.51 -19.25
N ARG A 294 9.33 -21.77 -19.53
CA ARG A 294 8.45 -21.13 -18.54
C ARG A 294 6.97 -21.26 -18.92
N PHE A 295 6.11 -20.95 -17.96
CA PHE A 295 4.67 -20.82 -18.17
C PHE A 295 4.33 -19.38 -18.54
N ALA A 296 3.84 -19.18 -19.76
CA ALA A 296 3.23 -17.94 -20.21
C ALA A 296 1.73 -17.95 -19.85
N ILE A 297 1.31 -17.04 -18.99
CA ILE A 297 -0.05 -16.96 -18.44
C ILE A 297 -0.72 -15.70 -18.97
N GLU A 298 -1.82 -15.84 -19.70
CA GLU A 298 -2.68 -14.70 -20.00
C GLU A 298 -3.45 -14.32 -18.74
N ALA A 299 -3.36 -13.08 -18.30
CA ALA A 299 -4.02 -12.60 -17.09
C ALA A 299 -4.66 -11.23 -17.30
N LEU A 300 -5.66 -10.93 -16.47
CA LEU A 300 -6.21 -9.58 -16.33
C LEU A 300 -5.60 -8.90 -15.11
N LYS A 301 -4.79 -7.87 -15.32
CA LYS A 301 -4.20 -7.08 -14.24
C LYS A 301 -5.14 -5.99 -13.75
N ALA A 302 -5.36 -5.94 -12.43
CA ALA A 302 -6.22 -4.97 -11.77
C ALA A 302 -5.36 -3.88 -11.09
N ARG A 303 -5.11 -2.81 -11.84
CA ARG A 303 -4.40 -1.60 -11.39
C ARG A 303 -5.25 -0.36 -11.67
N GLY A 304 -5.27 0.56 -10.71
CA GLY A 304 -6.04 1.79 -10.79
C GLY A 304 -7.55 1.56 -10.70
N ALA A 305 -8.32 2.64 -10.84
CA ALA A 305 -9.78 2.62 -10.81
C ALA A 305 -10.43 2.23 -12.15
N GLY A 306 -9.62 1.93 -13.17
CA GLY A 306 -10.07 1.55 -14.51
C GLY A 306 -10.36 0.06 -14.66
N HIS A 307 -10.67 -0.34 -15.90
CA HIS A 307 -10.88 -1.75 -16.25
C HIS A 307 -9.56 -2.54 -16.17
N PRO A 308 -9.61 -3.84 -15.80
CA PRO A 308 -8.44 -4.70 -15.84
C PRO A 308 -7.82 -4.77 -17.24
N ILE A 309 -6.49 -4.79 -17.29
CA ILE A 309 -5.72 -4.78 -18.54
C ILE A 309 -5.22 -6.20 -18.83
N PRO A 310 -5.46 -6.75 -20.03
CA PRO A 310 -4.87 -8.02 -20.44
C PRO A 310 -3.35 -7.93 -20.52
N GLU A 311 -2.64 -8.86 -19.91
CA GLU A 311 -1.17 -8.96 -19.97
C GLU A 311 -0.72 -10.42 -19.88
N THR A 312 0.46 -10.72 -20.40
CA THR A 312 1.10 -12.02 -20.24
C THR A 312 2.08 -11.99 -19.07
N LEU A 313 1.87 -12.86 -18.10
CA LEU A 313 2.79 -13.12 -16.99
C LEU A 313 3.66 -14.33 -17.32
N TYR A 314 4.93 -14.29 -16.92
CA TYR A 314 5.81 -15.44 -17.03
C TYR A 314 6.15 -15.96 -15.64
N THR A 315 6.01 -17.26 -15.43
CA THR A 315 6.26 -17.91 -14.14
C THR A 315 6.96 -19.24 -14.34
N ASP A 316 7.69 -19.67 -13.32
CA ASP A 316 8.37 -20.97 -13.32
C ASP A 316 7.46 -22.13 -12.87
N LEU A 317 6.31 -21.80 -12.26
CA LEU A 317 5.32 -22.75 -11.77
C LEU A 317 3.98 -22.54 -12.48
N PRO A 318 3.22 -23.62 -12.77
CA PRO A 318 1.94 -23.48 -13.43
C PRO A 318 0.96 -22.69 -12.57
N LEU A 319 0.28 -21.71 -13.18
CA LEU A 319 -0.71 -20.87 -12.51
C LEU A 319 -1.94 -20.71 -13.40
N VAL A 320 -2.92 -21.58 -13.19
CA VAL A 320 -4.25 -21.46 -13.80
C VAL A 320 -5.26 -21.44 -12.67
N SER A 321 -5.36 -20.29 -12.01
CA SER A 321 -6.47 -20.01 -11.12
C SER A 321 -7.32 -18.96 -11.81
N ARG A 322 -8.59 -19.26 -12.09
CA ARG A 322 -9.53 -18.19 -12.46
C ARG A 322 -9.80 -17.23 -11.31
N ALA A 323 -9.15 -17.46 -10.17
CA ALA A 323 -9.10 -16.64 -8.98
C ALA A 323 -8.04 -15.53 -9.04
N PRO A 324 -8.23 -14.43 -8.30
CA PRO A 324 -7.22 -13.39 -8.13
C PRO A 324 -5.96 -13.92 -7.43
N VAL A 325 -4.82 -13.51 -7.94
CA VAL A 325 -3.50 -13.74 -7.34
C VAL A 325 -2.82 -12.39 -7.09
N LEU A 326 -1.98 -12.35 -6.06
CA LEU A 326 -1.03 -11.26 -5.87
C LEU A 326 0.30 -11.68 -6.52
N THR A 327 0.70 -10.96 -7.57
CA THR A 327 1.97 -11.19 -8.26
C THR A 327 3.01 -10.20 -7.78
N HIS A 328 4.21 -10.65 -7.47
CA HIS A 328 5.32 -9.79 -7.04
C HIS A 328 6.58 -10.17 -7.85
N PRO A 329 7.45 -9.21 -8.23
CA PRO A 329 8.65 -9.52 -9.01
C PRO A 329 9.60 -10.54 -8.34
N ASP A 330 9.72 -10.44 -7.01
CA ASP A 330 10.70 -11.23 -6.23
C ASP A 330 10.11 -12.49 -5.57
N HIS A 331 8.81 -12.74 -5.70
CA HIS A 331 8.12 -13.83 -4.97
C HIS A 331 7.13 -14.57 -5.88
N PRO A 332 6.93 -15.88 -5.66
CA PRO A 332 5.94 -16.63 -6.43
C PRO A 332 4.54 -16.01 -6.23
N PRO A 333 3.66 -16.07 -7.26
CA PRO A 333 2.30 -15.55 -7.15
C PRO A 333 1.59 -16.15 -5.94
N LEU A 334 1.00 -15.29 -5.11
CA LEU A 334 0.25 -15.67 -3.92
C LEU A 334 -1.24 -15.76 -4.30
N PRO A 335 -1.85 -16.95 -4.27
CA PRO A 335 -3.30 -17.07 -4.45
C PRO A 335 -4.02 -16.30 -3.35
N MET A 336 -4.94 -15.41 -3.73
CA MET A 336 -5.72 -14.64 -2.76
C MET A 336 -6.97 -15.39 -2.30
N GLU A 337 -6.96 -16.72 -2.36
CA GLU A 337 -8.06 -17.58 -1.97
C GLU A 337 -7.84 -18.25 -0.60
N PRO A 338 -8.91 -18.49 0.18
CA PRO A 338 -10.29 -18.11 -0.10
C PRO A 338 -10.72 -16.78 0.55
N TRP A 339 -11.71 -16.13 -0.07
CA TRP A 339 -12.43 -14.98 0.51
C TRP A 339 -13.55 -15.47 1.45
N MET A 340 -13.88 -14.68 2.46
CA MET A 340 -14.91 -15.00 3.47
C MET A 340 -16.18 -14.16 3.29
N ALA A 341 -17.35 -14.81 3.22
CA ALA A 341 -18.67 -14.21 3.45
C ALA A 341 -19.75 -15.26 3.84
N THR A 342 -20.73 -14.88 4.68
CA THR A 342 -21.94 -15.63 5.11
C THR A 342 -23.15 -14.68 4.92
N ARG A 343 -24.39 -15.07 4.58
CA ARG A 343 -25.36 -16.05 5.13
C ARG A 343 -26.41 -16.35 4.04
N MET A 344 -27.13 -17.49 4.10
CA MET A 344 -28.43 -17.67 3.39
C MET A 344 -29.58 -18.00 4.37
N PRO A 345 -30.85 -17.71 4.02
CA PRO A 345 -31.98 -17.81 4.94
C PRO A 345 -32.46 -19.26 5.11
N GLY A 346 -32.68 -19.70 6.35
CA GLY A 346 -33.58 -20.83 6.65
C GLY A 346 -32.98 -22.12 7.27
N GLY A 347 -31.71 -22.18 7.67
CA GLY A 347 -31.13 -23.39 8.31
C GLY A 347 -30.15 -23.11 9.46
N PRO A 348 -29.88 -24.11 10.34
CA PRO A 348 -28.99 -23.97 11.49
C PRO A 348 -27.52 -23.77 11.09
N GLU A 349 -26.80 -23.08 11.97
CA GLU A 349 -25.48 -22.45 11.79
C GLU A 349 -24.37 -23.38 11.24
N THR A 350 -24.13 -23.35 9.94
CA THR A 350 -22.92 -23.93 9.32
C THR A 350 -22.25 -22.93 8.36
N ALA A 351 -20.92 -22.78 8.50
CA ALA A 351 -20.08 -21.89 7.71
C ALA A 351 -19.66 -22.55 6.38
N HIS A 352 -19.59 -21.77 5.30
CA HIS A 352 -19.07 -22.22 4.00
C HIS A 352 -18.07 -21.23 3.40
N CYS A 353 -17.14 -21.74 2.61
CA CYS A 353 -16.05 -21.03 1.93
C CYS A 353 -16.31 -21.06 0.41
N LEU A 354 -16.20 -19.92 -0.30
CA LEU A 354 -16.53 -19.82 -1.73
C LEU A 354 -15.29 -19.51 -2.58
N LEU A 355 -15.16 -20.24 -3.70
CA LEU A 355 -14.10 -20.18 -4.71
C LEU A 355 -14.59 -19.39 -5.94
N PHE A 356 -13.79 -18.48 -6.49
CA PHE A 356 -14.13 -17.78 -7.74
C PHE A 356 -13.49 -18.53 -8.92
N ASP A 357 -14.32 -19.21 -9.73
CA ASP A 357 -13.88 -20.08 -10.84
C ASP A 357 -14.13 -19.42 -12.23
N GLY A 358 -14.05 -18.09 -12.27
CA GLY A 358 -14.08 -17.22 -13.47
C GLY A 358 -15.43 -17.03 -14.16
N ALA A 359 -15.36 -16.53 -15.41
CA ALA A 359 -16.51 -16.11 -16.24
C ALA A 359 -16.57 -16.89 -17.57
N GLU A 360 -17.78 -17.16 -18.09
CA GLU A 360 -17.95 -17.65 -19.46
C GLU A 360 -17.99 -16.47 -20.46
N ARG A 361 -17.18 -16.58 -21.53
CA ARG A 361 -17.16 -15.62 -22.64
C ARG A 361 -18.44 -15.74 -23.47
N THR A 362 -19.10 -14.62 -23.73
CA THR A 362 -19.91 -14.45 -24.95
C THR A 362 -19.06 -13.79 -26.04
N ALA A 363 -19.46 -13.94 -27.31
CA ALA A 363 -18.70 -13.46 -28.47
C ALA A 363 -18.48 -11.93 -28.51
N SER A 364 -19.13 -11.17 -27.62
CA SER A 364 -19.14 -9.70 -27.58
C SER A 364 -18.42 -9.08 -26.37
N GLY A 365 -17.80 -9.87 -25.48
CA GLY A 365 -17.25 -9.38 -24.19
C GLY A 365 -18.30 -9.33 -23.07
N PRO A 366 -17.92 -9.05 -21.81
CA PRO A 366 -18.81 -9.27 -20.67
C PRO A 366 -19.80 -8.11 -20.50
N ALA A 367 -21.09 -8.41 -20.67
CA ALA A 367 -22.19 -7.56 -20.25
C ALA A 367 -22.46 -7.72 -18.72
N PRO A 368 -23.13 -6.77 -18.03
CA PRO A 368 -23.39 -6.82 -16.59
C PRO A 368 -24.10 -8.09 -16.08
N ASP A 369 -24.79 -8.78 -16.98
CA ASP A 369 -25.54 -10.01 -16.80
C ASP A 369 -24.73 -11.28 -17.14
N THR A 370 -23.44 -11.15 -17.48
CA THR A 370 -22.58 -12.30 -17.82
C THR A 370 -22.50 -13.28 -16.64
N PRO A 371 -22.89 -14.55 -16.82
CA PRO A 371 -22.93 -15.53 -15.75
C PRO A 371 -21.52 -15.97 -15.29
N LEU A 372 -21.34 -16.02 -13.98
CA LEU A 372 -20.15 -16.49 -13.26
C LEU A 372 -20.33 -17.94 -12.82
N ARG A 373 -19.25 -18.74 -12.85
CA ARG A 373 -19.21 -20.07 -12.25
C ARG A 373 -18.50 -20.02 -10.89
N TYR A 374 -19.04 -20.75 -9.92
CA TYR A 374 -18.40 -21.06 -8.64
C TYR A 374 -18.61 -22.53 -8.31
N SER A 375 -17.71 -23.10 -7.50
CA SER A 375 -17.80 -24.47 -7.00
C SER A 375 -17.73 -24.48 -5.46
N ALA A 376 -18.47 -25.39 -4.83
CA ALA A 376 -18.38 -25.62 -3.39
C ALA A 376 -17.09 -26.41 -3.08
N ALA A 377 -16.36 -25.98 -2.05
CA ALA A 377 -15.07 -26.58 -1.67
C ALA A 377 -15.16 -28.00 -1.08
N ASN A 378 -16.36 -28.54 -0.89
CA ASN A 378 -16.51 -29.92 -0.42
C ASN A 378 -16.75 -30.77 -1.67
N GLY A 379 -15.77 -31.59 -2.03
CA GLY A 379 -15.77 -32.46 -3.21
C GLY A 379 -16.85 -33.56 -3.25
N ASP A 380 -18.00 -33.35 -2.61
CA ASP A 380 -19.17 -34.19 -2.76
C ASP A 380 -20.06 -33.59 -3.86
N GLY A 381 -20.13 -34.31 -4.97
CA GLY A 381 -20.97 -33.95 -6.10
C GLY A 381 -22.44 -33.89 -5.70
N ALA A 382 -22.96 -32.69 -5.46
CA ALA A 382 -24.38 -32.36 -5.54
C ALA A 382 -24.61 -30.84 -5.62
N GLY A 383 -24.65 -30.30 -6.85
CA GLY A 383 -25.76 -29.42 -7.26
C GLY A 383 -25.87 -28.00 -6.71
N ALA A 384 -24.79 -27.22 -6.56
CA ALA A 384 -24.89 -25.77 -6.41
C ALA A 384 -24.04 -25.00 -7.44
N THR A 385 -24.30 -25.26 -8.73
CA THR A 385 -23.96 -24.33 -9.81
C THR A 385 -25.10 -23.33 -9.96
N GLY A 386 -24.96 -22.11 -9.46
CA GLY A 386 -25.92 -21.03 -9.66
C GLY A 386 -25.31 -19.87 -10.47
N PRO A 387 -26.09 -19.18 -11.32
CA PRO A 387 -25.58 -18.04 -12.09
C PRO A 387 -25.53 -16.78 -11.21
N GLY A 388 -24.34 -16.31 -10.85
CA GLY A 388 -24.11 -14.92 -10.44
C GLY A 388 -23.75 -14.07 -11.65
N THR A 389 -23.96 -12.75 -11.65
CA THR A 389 -23.63 -11.89 -12.80
C THR A 389 -22.52 -10.90 -12.48
N TRP A 390 -21.88 -10.28 -13.48
CA TRP A 390 -20.88 -9.22 -13.25
C TRP A 390 -21.38 -8.08 -12.34
N ALA A 391 -22.69 -7.78 -12.36
CA ALA A 391 -23.32 -6.83 -11.43
C ALA A 391 -23.22 -7.23 -9.95
N SER A 392 -23.03 -8.51 -9.63
CA SER A 392 -22.83 -8.98 -8.26
C SER A 392 -21.43 -8.70 -7.71
N VAL A 393 -20.43 -8.48 -8.58
CA VAL A 393 -19.09 -8.02 -8.19
C VAL A 393 -19.11 -6.52 -7.85
N LEU A 394 -20.02 -5.75 -8.44
CA LEU A 394 -20.22 -4.32 -8.10
C LEU A 394 -20.72 -4.10 -6.66
N LEU A 395 -21.18 -5.15 -5.96
CA LEU A 395 -21.50 -5.09 -4.53
C LEU A 395 -20.27 -4.85 -3.63
N TRP A 396 -19.05 -4.95 -4.16
CA TRP A 396 -17.83 -4.50 -3.45
C TRP A 396 -17.68 -2.98 -3.39
N ALA A 397 -18.37 -2.26 -4.27
CA ALA A 397 -18.44 -0.81 -4.32
C ALA A 397 -19.72 -0.24 -3.66
N ALA A 398 -20.69 -1.09 -3.33
CA ALA A 398 -21.89 -0.69 -2.61
C ALA A 398 -21.57 -0.42 -1.13
N PRO A 399 -22.22 0.59 -0.51
CA PRO A 399 -22.01 0.95 0.90
C PRO A 399 -22.42 -0.15 1.88
#